data_AF-A0A6P2BBM1-F1
#
_entry.id   AF-A0A6P2BBM1-F1
#
_cell.length_a   1.000
_cell.length_b   1.000
_cell.length_c   1.000
_cell.angle_alpha   90.00
_cell.angle_beta   90.00
_cell.angle_gamma   90.00
#
_symmetry.space_group_name_H-M   'P 1'
#
loop_
_entity.id
_entity.type
_entity.pdbx_description
1 polymer ?
#
loop_
_entity_poly.entity_id
_entity_poly.type
_entity_poly.pdbx_seq_one_letter_code
_entity_poly.pdbx_strand_id
1 'polypeptide(L)'
;MREVSSNRQSEKRDRDATEDYPQSDPEVQVVCIHLGAPGRLGAGARTGGGSRRAGQRPGYDRLQARRFEFVPPWCIKVFLVYAPRRVDCPDCGVQVEQMPWASGKHRLTEAYAWFLARWAKRLSWKEVAVVFRSAWDSVFRSVEMAVEWGRAHQDLSGIQAIGIDEISRQRGHRYLILIYQFDRHCKRLLWVGNDRKTKTLLGFFRWLGKDRSARPPIHL
;
A
#
# COMPACT_ATOMS: atom_id res chain seq x y z
N MET A 1 -43.25 -7.36 -25.15
CA MET A 1 -43.73 -6.01 -25.51
C MET A 1 -43.74 -5.17 -24.24
N ARG A 2 -42.85 -4.18 -24.20
CA ARG A 2 -42.79 -2.98 -23.34
C ARG A 2 -42.61 -3.10 -21.82
N GLU A 3 -41.48 -2.52 -21.42
CA GLU A 3 -41.12 -1.94 -20.13
C GLU A 3 -42.27 -1.20 -19.44
N VAL A 4 -42.29 -1.27 -18.11
CA VAL A 4 -42.52 -0.09 -17.25
C VAL A 4 -41.56 -0.17 -16.07
N SER A 5 -40.65 0.79 -16.04
CA SER A 5 -39.75 1.14 -14.97
C SER A 5 -40.50 1.56 -13.70
N SER A 6 -40.03 1.12 -12.53
CA SER A 6 -40.23 1.87 -11.29
C SER A 6 -38.94 1.84 -10.49
N ASN A 7 -38.36 3.04 -10.45
CA ASN A 7 -37.11 3.43 -9.84
C ASN A 7 -37.46 3.95 -8.43
N ARG A 8 -36.91 3.37 -7.35
CA ARG A 8 -36.56 4.06 -6.10
C ARG A 8 -35.94 3.12 -5.05
N GLN A 9 -34.70 3.45 -4.71
CA GLN A 9 -34.14 3.43 -3.35
C GLN A 9 -33.89 2.07 -2.68
N SER A 10 -32.72 1.50 -2.96
CA SER A 10 -31.86 1.03 -1.86
C SER A 10 -30.63 1.95 -1.79
N GLU A 11 -30.89 3.15 -1.30
CA GLU A 11 -29.86 4.13 -0.95
C GLU A 11 -29.01 3.66 0.23
N LYS A 12 -27.71 3.99 0.14
CA LYS A 12 -26.78 4.32 1.23
C LYS A 12 -26.29 3.20 2.15
N ARG A 13 -25.19 2.59 1.73
CA ARG A 13 -23.93 2.77 2.50
C ARG A 13 -22.67 2.78 1.64
N ASP A 14 -22.76 3.38 0.45
CA ASP A 14 -21.65 4.20 -0.05
C ASP A 14 -21.59 5.42 0.86
N ARG A 15 -20.82 5.32 1.95
CA ARG A 15 -20.29 6.53 2.57
C ARG A 15 -19.14 6.92 1.68
N ASP A 16 -19.39 7.97 0.92
CA ASP A 16 -18.40 8.75 0.21
C ASP A 16 -17.19 8.91 1.14
N ALA A 17 -16.10 8.19 0.89
CA ALA A 17 -14.90 8.21 1.74
C ALA A 17 -14.25 9.61 1.77
N THR A 18 -14.73 10.50 0.90
CA THR A 18 -14.41 11.91 0.80
C THR A 18 -15.17 12.76 1.83
N GLU A 19 -16.37 12.36 2.29
CA GLU A 19 -17.20 13.11 3.26
C GLU A 19 -16.74 12.91 4.72
N ASP A 20 -15.98 11.87 5.03
CA ASP A 20 -15.49 11.57 6.39
C ASP A 20 -14.09 12.15 6.66
N TYR A 21 -13.60 13.01 5.76
CA TYR A 21 -12.36 13.73 6.00
C TYR A 21 -12.63 14.83 7.02
N PRO A 22 -11.91 14.89 8.16
CA PRO A 22 -12.00 16.06 9.01
C PRO A 22 -11.58 17.26 8.15
N GLN A 23 -12.56 18.13 7.84
CA GLN A 23 -12.29 19.46 7.32
C GLN A 23 -11.18 20.09 8.16
N SER A 24 -10.36 20.94 7.56
CA SER A 24 -9.25 21.62 8.23
C SER A 24 -9.73 22.25 9.53
N ASP A 25 -9.57 21.50 10.62
CA ASP A 25 -9.98 21.89 11.95
C ASP A 25 -8.92 22.89 12.43
N PRO A 26 -9.29 24.16 12.65
CA PRO A 26 -8.34 25.21 12.98
C PRO A 26 -7.63 24.96 14.31
N GLU A 27 -8.10 24.02 15.14
CA GLU A 27 -7.45 23.61 16.38
C GLU A 27 -6.39 22.51 16.18
N VAL A 28 -6.23 21.96 14.96
CA VAL A 28 -5.21 20.95 14.69
C VAL A 28 -3.83 21.60 14.73
N GLN A 29 -3.03 21.20 15.72
CA GLN A 29 -1.60 21.49 15.69
C GLN A 29 -0.96 20.79 14.48
N VAL A 30 -0.28 21.59 13.66
CA VAL A 30 0.45 21.12 12.47
C VAL A 30 1.89 21.59 12.55
N VAL A 31 2.83 20.68 12.36
CA VAL A 31 4.26 20.97 12.22
C VAL A 31 4.65 20.84 10.74
N CYS A 32 5.11 21.94 10.15
CA CYS A 32 5.66 21.94 8.78
C CYS A 32 7.18 22.04 8.83
N ILE A 33 7.86 20.95 8.47
CA ILE A 33 9.31 20.90 8.36
C ILE A 33 9.68 21.30 6.92
N HIS A 34 10.25 22.48 6.76
CA HIS A 34 10.72 22.96 5.46
C HIS A 34 12.10 22.37 5.17
N LEU A 35 12.15 21.47 4.19
CA LEU A 35 13.40 20.85 3.78
C LEU A 35 14.07 21.73 2.72
N GLY A 36 15.23 22.28 3.07
CA GLY A 36 16.13 22.89 2.10
C GLY A 36 16.72 21.80 1.20
N ALA A 37 16.94 22.11 -0.08
CA ALA A 37 17.69 21.18 -0.93
C ALA A 37 19.14 21.14 -0.43
N PRO A 38 19.73 19.96 -0.18
CA PRO A 38 21.14 19.87 0.13
C PRO A 38 21.95 20.25 -1.12
N GLY A 39 22.59 21.42 -1.07
CA GLY A 39 23.55 21.88 -2.07
C GLY A 39 23.05 22.92 -3.08
N ARG A 40 24.02 23.69 -3.60
CA ARG A 40 23.83 24.66 -4.69
C ARG A 40 23.23 23.97 -5.92
N LEU A 41 22.53 24.74 -6.78
CA LEU A 41 22.21 24.32 -8.15
C LEU A 41 23.52 23.79 -8.80
N GLY A 42 23.61 22.47 -8.99
CA GLY A 42 24.83 21.79 -9.45
C GLY A 42 25.24 20.55 -8.63
N ALA A 43 24.90 20.47 -7.34
CA ALA A 43 25.09 19.25 -6.55
C ALA A 43 24.08 18.19 -7.00
N GLY A 44 24.55 17.07 -7.55
CA GLY A 44 23.69 16.24 -8.36
C GLY A 44 22.57 15.53 -7.60
N ALA A 45 21.38 15.44 -8.20
CA ALA A 45 20.25 14.70 -7.65
C ALA A 45 20.15 13.32 -8.29
N ARG A 46 19.59 12.35 -7.56
CA ARG A 46 19.42 10.97 -8.05
C ARG A 46 18.15 10.87 -8.89
N THR A 47 18.27 10.33 -10.10
CA THR A 47 17.11 9.99 -10.96
C THR A 47 16.42 8.71 -10.49
N GLY A 48 15.09 8.69 -10.42
CA GLY A 48 14.28 7.48 -10.24
C GLY A 48 14.28 6.58 -11.49
N GLY A 49 14.20 5.26 -11.29
CA GLY A 49 14.61 4.22 -12.24
C GLY A 49 13.89 4.12 -13.59
N GLY A 50 14.71 3.92 -14.62
CA GLY A 50 14.36 3.58 -16.00
C GLY A 50 15.61 3.47 -16.89
N SER A 51 16.66 4.27 -16.61
CA SER A 51 17.97 4.10 -17.24
C SER A 51 18.90 3.20 -16.44
N ARG A 52 19.77 2.48 -17.15
CA ARG A 52 20.82 1.60 -16.61
C ARG A 52 21.92 2.36 -15.82
N ARG A 53 21.70 3.64 -15.45
CA ARG A 53 22.69 4.55 -14.86
C ARG A 53 22.04 5.48 -13.83
N ALA A 54 21.59 4.92 -12.71
CA ALA A 54 21.27 5.71 -11.52
C ALA A 54 22.54 6.44 -11.05
N GLY A 55 22.47 7.76 -10.86
CA GLY A 55 23.63 8.57 -10.47
C GLY A 55 23.26 10.02 -10.18
N GLN A 56 24.22 10.77 -9.64
CA GLN A 56 24.08 12.22 -9.42
C GLN A 56 24.10 12.95 -10.77
N ARG A 57 23.08 13.77 -11.04
CA ARG A 57 22.94 14.55 -12.29
C ARG A 57 22.77 16.04 -12.02
N PRO A 58 23.24 16.94 -12.91
CA PRO A 58 23.03 18.38 -12.77
C PRO A 58 21.55 18.72 -12.59
N GLY A 59 21.26 19.69 -11.73
CA GLY A 59 19.91 20.21 -11.59
C GLY A 59 19.52 21.03 -12.81
N TYR A 60 18.30 20.80 -13.31
CA TYR A 60 17.67 21.60 -14.37
C TYR A 60 16.93 22.79 -13.75
N ASP A 61 15.89 22.52 -12.96
CA ASP A 61 15.12 23.52 -12.21
C ASP A 61 14.45 22.91 -10.97
N ARG A 62 13.49 23.62 -10.36
CA ARG A 62 12.67 23.12 -9.24
C ARG A 62 11.19 23.22 -9.56
N LEU A 63 10.46 22.22 -9.08
CA LEU A 63 9.00 22.26 -9.01
C LEU A 63 8.53 23.07 -7.80
N GLN A 64 7.25 23.41 -7.81
CA GLN A 64 6.60 24.03 -6.65
C GLN A 64 6.72 23.15 -5.40
N ALA A 65 6.82 23.80 -4.24
CA ALA A 65 6.85 23.12 -2.96
C ALA A 65 5.59 22.28 -2.76
N ARG A 66 5.77 21.03 -2.35
CA ARG A 66 4.71 20.08 -2.04
C ARG A 66 4.83 19.64 -0.59
N ARG A 67 3.69 19.33 0.03
CA ARG A 67 3.61 18.76 1.37
C ARG A 67 3.55 17.24 1.27
N PHE A 68 4.38 16.56 2.06
CA PHE A 68 4.37 15.12 2.26
C PHE A 68 4.01 14.82 3.71
N GLU A 69 2.94 14.08 3.94
CA GLU A 69 2.48 13.72 5.27
C GLU A 69 3.43 12.68 5.89
N PHE A 70 3.91 13.00 7.08
CA PHE A 70 4.81 12.16 7.86
C PHE A 70 4.07 11.54 9.04
N VAL A 71 4.71 10.57 9.70
CA VAL A 71 4.19 9.96 10.92
C VAL A 71 3.83 11.09 11.90
N PRO A 72 2.62 11.09 12.50
CA PRO A 72 2.20 12.11 13.45
C PRO A 72 2.60 11.71 14.88
N PRO A 73 3.80 12.09 15.39
CA PRO A 73 4.13 11.90 16.79
C PRO A 73 3.10 12.62 17.65
N TRP A 74 2.66 11.96 18.71
CA TRP A 74 1.62 12.47 19.62
C TRP A 74 0.30 12.87 18.92
N CYS A 75 0.02 12.29 17.75
CA CYS A 75 -1.14 12.63 16.92
C CYS A 75 -1.16 14.09 16.41
N ILE A 76 -0.02 14.78 16.44
CA ILE A 76 0.17 16.10 15.83
C ILE A 76 0.56 15.90 14.37
N LYS A 77 -0.14 16.54 13.43
CA LYS A 77 0.15 16.36 12.00
C LYS A 77 1.52 16.93 11.65
N VAL A 78 2.33 16.13 10.97
CA VAL A 78 3.65 16.57 10.49
C VAL A 78 3.69 16.51 8.97
N PHE A 79 4.15 17.58 8.34
CA PHE A 79 4.40 17.63 6.90
C PHE A 79 5.85 17.95 6.61
N LEU A 80 6.47 17.17 5.72
CA LEU A 80 7.71 17.55 5.06
C LEU A 80 7.33 18.44 3.86
N VAL A 81 7.77 19.69 3.87
CA VAL A 81 7.54 20.65 2.79
C VAL A 81 8.81 20.71 1.96
N TYR A 82 8.73 20.27 0.70
CA TYR A 82 9.88 20.18 -0.17
C TYR A 82 9.54 20.57 -1.61
N ALA A 83 10.46 21.28 -2.27
CA ALA A 83 10.37 21.67 -3.67
C ALA A 83 11.28 20.74 -4.51
N PRO A 84 10.74 19.68 -5.15
CA PRO A 84 11.53 18.69 -5.85
C PRO A 84 12.35 19.31 -6.99
N ARG A 85 13.62 18.94 -7.07
CA ARG A 85 14.49 19.28 -8.20
C ARG A 85 14.13 18.42 -9.40
N ARG A 86 14.15 19.02 -10.58
CA ARG A 86 14.26 18.25 -11.83
C ARG A 86 15.72 18.21 -12.23
N VAL A 87 16.14 17.08 -12.78
CA VAL A 87 17.49 16.85 -13.28
C VAL A 87 17.45 16.62 -14.77
N ASP A 88 18.49 17.08 -15.45
CA ASP A 88 18.67 16.83 -16.87
C ASP A 88 19.41 15.50 -17.07
N CYS A 89 18.69 14.48 -17.52
CA CYS A 89 19.27 13.18 -17.83
C CYS A 89 19.47 13.08 -19.35
N PRO A 90 20.71 12.89 -19.85
CA PRO A 90 20.94 12.78 -21.29
C PRO A 90 20.22 11.58 -21.93
N ASP A 91 19.96 10.52 -21.15
CA ASP A 91 19.32 9.29 -21.63
C ASP A 91 17.79 9.29 -21.49
N CYS A 92 17.23 10.14 -20.62
CA CYS A 92 15.80 10.11 -20.25
C CYS A 92 15.09 11.47 -20.33
N GLY A 93 15.81 12.52 -20.71
CA GLY A 93 15.34 13.90 -20.62
C GLY A 93 15.20 14.39 -19.18
N VAL A 94 14.36 15.41 -19.00
CA VAL A 94 14.13 16.07 -17.70
C VAL A 94 13.31 15.16 -16.77
N GLN A 95 13.92 14.74 -15.66
CA GLN A 95 13.30 13.83 -14.68
C GLN A 95 13.20 14.48 -13.30
N VAL A 96 12.19 14.12 -12.52
CA VAL A 96 12.12 14.54 -11.10
C VAL A 96 13.09 13.71 -10.28
N GLU A 97 13.81 14.35 -9.35
CA GLU A 97 14.68 13.63 -8.44
C GLU A 97 13.91 12.60 -7.60
N GLN A 98 14.58 11.51 -7.25
CA GLN A 98 14.08 10.57 -6.27
C GLN A 98 14.19 11.20 -4.87
N MET A 99 13.06 11.28 -4.17
CA MET A 99 13.03 11.65 -2.76
C MET A 99 13.16 10.38 -1.91
N PRO A 100 14.05 10.35 -0.90
CA PRO A 100 14.26 9.14 -0.10
C PRO A 100 13.07 8.79 0.79
N TRP A 101 12.12 9.71 1.00
CA TRP A 101 10.92 9.49 1.83
C TRP A 101 9.64 9.28 1.03
N ALA A 102 9.63 9.47 -0.29
CA ALA A 102 8.41 9.42 -1.09
C ALA A 102 8.61 8.64 -2.40
N SER A 103 7.66 7.77 -2.71
CA SER A 103 7.61 7.03 -3.97
C SER A 103 6.56 7.62 -4.91
N GLY A 104 6.91 7.73 -6.19
CA GLY A 104 6.01 8.17 -7.25
C GLY A 104 5.35 9.53 -6.99
N LYS A 105 4.03 9.59 -7.19
CA LYS A 105 3.23 10.83 -7.05
C LYS A 105 2.56 10.96 -5.68
N HIS A 106 2.75 9.99 -4.78
CA HIS A 106 2.08 9.94 -3.49
C HIS A 106 2.48 11.11 -2.58
N ARG A 107 1.53 11.57 -1.76
CA ARG A 107 1.75 12.62 -0.76
C ARG A 107 2.03 12.05 0.64
N LEU A 108 1.98 10.74 0.80
CA LEU A 108 2.41 10.05 2.02
C LEU A 108 3.89 9.77 1.92
N THR A 109 4.59 9.92 3.03
CA THR A 109 5.93 9.34 3.14
C THR A 109 5.84 7.82 3.26
N GLU A 110 6.86 7.11 2.78
CA GLU A 110 6.95 5.64 2.89
C GLU A 110 6.93 5.20 4.35
N ALA A 111 7.62 5.94 5.23
CA ALA A 111 7.58 5.72 6.67
C ALA A 111 6.15 5.82 7.22
N TYR A 112 5.37 6.80 6.76
CA TYR A 112 4.00 6.95 7.21
C TYR A 112 3.07 5.87 6.65
N ALA A 113 3.27 5.44 5.41
CA ALA A 113 2.54 4.31 4.86
C ALA A 113 2.76 3.02 5.68
N TRP A 114 4.00 2.70 6.02
CA TRP A 114 4.29 1.56 6.91
C TRP A 114 3.67 1.69 8.29
N PHE A 115 3.67 2.90 8.85
CA PHE A 115 3.03 3.20 10.12
C PHE A 115 1.51 2.93 10.07
N LEU A 116 0.80 3.45 9.06
CA LEU A 116 -0.63 3.22 8.87
C LEU A 116 -0.94 1.73 8.67
N ALA A 117 -0.18 1.04 7.83
CA ALA A 117 -0.35 -0.40 7.60
C ALA A 117 -0.18 -1.22 8.90
N ARG A 118 0.75 -0.82 9.77
CA ARG A 118 0.99 -1.49 11.06
C ARG A 118 -0.17 -1.31 12.04
N TRP A 119 -0.81 -0.14 12.04
CA TRP A 119 -2.00 0.14 12.85
C TRP A 119 -3.25 -0.52 12.29
N ALA A 120 -3.37 -0.63 10.97
CA ALA A 120 -4.46 -1.34 10.30
C ALA A 120 -4.52 -2.85 10.60
N LYS A 121 -3.48 -3.42 11.24
CA LYS A 121 -3.50 -4.78 11.80
C LYS A 121 -4.20 -4.88 13.16
N ARG A 122 -4.42 -3.75 13.85
CA ARG A 122 -4.90 -3.66 15.23
C ARG A 122 -6.26 -2.98 15.35
N LEU A 123 -6.55 -2.07 14.43
CA LEU A 123 -7.77 -1.27 14.38
C LEU A 123 -8.42 -1.42 13.00
N SER A 124 -9.72 -1.13 12.90
CA SER A 124 -10.36 -1.03 11.59
C SER A 124 -9.72 0.12 10.78
N TRP A 125 -9.73 0.02 9.45
CA TRP A 125 -9.11 1.06 8.61
C TRP A 125 -9.76 2.44 8.81
N LYS A 126 -11.06 2.45 9.14
CA LYS A 126 -11.77 3.67 9.52
C LYS A 126 -11.24 4.25 10.82
N GLU A 127 -11.08 3.46 11.86
CA GLU A 127 -10.51 3.94 13.13
C GLU A 127 -9.09 4.43 12.97
N VAL A 128 -8.24 3.75 12.17
CA VAL A 128 -6.89 4.23 11.85
C VAL A 128 -6.94 5.60 11.18
N ALA A 129 -7.81 5.77 10.18
CA ALA A 129 -8.00 7.04 9.50
C ALA A 129 -8.43 8.15 10.47
N VAL A 130 -9.38 7.86 11.36
CA VAL A 130 -9.86 8.82 12.37
C VAL A 130 -8.78 9.18 13.39
N VAL A 131 -8.14 8.18 14.02
CA VAL A 131 -7.13 8.37 15.07
C VAL A 131 -5.95 9.20 14.57
N PHE A 132 -5.48 8.95 13.35
CA PHE A 132 -4.36 9.68 12.75
C PHE A 132 -4.79 10.81 11.80
N ARG A 133 -6.08 11.18 11.83
CA ARG A 133 -6.70 12.23 11.00
C ARG A 133 -6.29 12.15 9.53
N SER A 134 -6.18 10.93 8.98
CA SER A 134 -5.74 10.66 7.62
C SER A 134 -6.90 10.28 6.72
N ALA A 135 -6.74 10.44 5.41
CA ALA A 135 -7.73 9.94 4.48
C ALA A 135 -7.82 8.40 4.58
N TRP A 136 -9.04 7.87 4.50
CA TRP A 136 -9.25 6.42 4.48
C TRP A 136 -8.46 5.75 3.34
N ASP A 137 -8.43 6.40 2.16
CA ASP A 137 -7.64 5.94 1.00
C ASP A 137 -6.15 5.86 1.28
N SER A 138 -5.62 6.72 2.15
CA SER A 138 -4.23 6.66 2.59
C SER A 138 -3.96 5.37 3.37
N VAL A 139 -4.89 4.97 4.24
CA VAL A 139 -4.80 3.70 4.99
C VAL A 139 -4.91 2.52 4.04
N PHE A 140 -5.87 2.54 3.11
CA PHE A 140 -6.05 1.50 2.08
C PHE A 140 -4.76 1.27 1.29
N ARG A 141 -4.20 2.33 0.69
CA ARG A 141 -2.99 2.24 -0.13
C ARG A 141 -1.76 1.83 0.68
N SER A 142 -1.72 2.20 1.96
CA SER A 142 -0.67 1.77 2.88
C SER A 142 -0.72 0.26 3.12
N VAL A 143 -1.92 -0.30 3.30
CA VAL A 143 -2.10 -1.74 3.44
C VAL A 143 -1.77 -2.46 2.13
N GLU A 144 -2.21 -1.93 0.98
CA GLU A 144 -1.87 -2.47 -0.33
C GLU A 144 -0.35 -2.54 -0.54
N MET A 145 0.37 -1.45 -0.28
CA MET A 145 1.84 -1.41 -0.31
C MET A 145 2.47 -2.49 0.58
N ALA A 146 2.00 -2.64 1.82
CA ALA A 146 2.53 -3.63 2.74
C ALA A 146 2.25 -5.08 2.29
N VAL A 147 1.07 -5.34 1.69
CA VAL A 147 0.70 -6.65 1.13
C VAL A 147 1.53 -6.97 -0.10
N GLU A 148 1.70 -6.03 -1.02
CA GLU A 148 2.54 -6.22 -2.22
C GLU A 148 3.98 -6.52 -1.83
N TRP A 149 4.55 -5.72 -0.93
CA TRP A 149 5.88 -5.96 -0.39
C TRP A 149 5.97 -7.34 0.27
N GLY A 150 5.00 -7.70 1.11
CA GLY A 150 4.95 -8.98 1.79
C GLY A 150 4.87 -10.18 0.83
N ARG A 151 4.09 -10.07 -0.25
CA ARG A 151 3.98 -11.11 -1.29
C ARG A 151 5.27 -11.27 -2.08
N ALA A 152 5.95 -10.17 -2.40
CA ALA A 152 7.22 -10.19 -3.12
C ALA A 152 8.37 -10.77 -2.27
N HIS A 153 8.33 -10.58 -0.95
CA HIS A 153 9.36 -11.05 -0.01
C HIS A 153 8.92 -12.27 0.80
N GLN A 154 7.88 -12.97 0.37
CA GLN A 154 7.37 -14.14 1.07
C GLN A 154 8.36 -15.31 0.93
N ASP A 155 9.04 -15.66 2.01
CA ASP A 155 9.87 -16.87 2.05
C ASP A 155 8.98 -18.11 2.03
N LEU A 156 9.22 -19.05 1.12
CA LEU A 156 8.47 -20.29 0.98
C LEU A 156 9.28 -21.52 1.43
N SER A 157 10.43 -21.31 2.07
CA SER A 157 11.23 -22.38 2.67
C SER A 157 10.56 -22.95 3.92
N GLY A 158 10.90 -24.21 4.24
CA GLY A 158 10.54 -24.82 5.53
C GLY A 158 9.05 -25.11 5.77
N ILE A 159 8.19 -25.03 4.75
CA ILE A 159 6.76 -25.39 4.87
C ILE A 159 6.64 -26.91 4.99
N GLN A 160 6.17 -27.43 6.12
CA GLN A 160 5.98 -28.88 6.34
C GLN A 160 4.50 -29.27 6.48
N ALA A 161 3.64 -28.31 6.84
CA ALA A 161 2.21 -28.49 7.05
C ALA A 161 1.40 -27.30 6.48
N ILE A 162 0.38 -27.56 5.63
CA ILE A 162 -0.54 -26.53 5.10
C ILE A 162 -1.98 -26.81 5.51
N GLY A 163 -2.63 -25.79 6.05
CA GLY A 163 -4.05 -25.81 6.41
C GLY A 163 -4.83 -25.14 5.29
N ILE A 164 -5.96 -25.73 4.95
CA ILE A 164 -6.91 -25.17 3.99
C ILE A 164 -8.19 -24.89 4.76
N ASP A 165 -8.67 -23.65 4.70
CA ASP A 165 -9.91 -23.23 5.34
C ASP A 165 -10.79 -22.45 4.36
N GLU A 166 -12.10 -22.42 4.64
CA GLU A 166 -13.10 -21.77 3.82
C GLU A 166 -13.83 -20.69 4.63
N ILE A 167 -13.72 -19.44 4.17
CA ILE A 167 -14.45 -18.32 4.77
C ILE A 167 -15.56 -17.87 3.82
N SER A 168 -16.78 -17.81 4.35
CA SER A 168 -17.92 -17.15 3.70
C SER A 168 -17.82 -15.63 3.84
N ARG A 169 -17.82 -14.91 2.72
CA ARG A 169 -17.78 -13.45 2.65
C ARG A 169 -19.15 -12.93 2.19
N GLN A 170 -19.85 -12.22 3.08
CA GLN A 170 -21.17 -11.58 2.86
C GLN A 170 -22.34 -12.57 2.66
N ARG A 171 -23.58 -12.06 2.74
CA ARG A 171 -24.78 -12.80 2.34
C ARG A 171 -24.74 -13.04 0.82
N GLY A 172 -24.94 -14.29 0.39
CA GLY A 172 -25.00 -14.65 -1.04
C GLY A 172 -23.93 -15.63 -1.56
N HIS A 173 -23.41 -16.52 -0.73
CA HIS A 173 -22.57 -17.66 -1.17
C HIS A 173 -21.27 -17.30 -1.89
N ARG A 174 -20.59 -16.24 -1.46
CA ARG A 174 -19.21 -15.95 -1.89
C ARG A 174 -18.23 -16.53 -0.88
N TYR A 175 -17.35 -17.39 -1.37
CA TYR A 175 -16.40 -18.11 -0.51
C TYR A 175 -14.97 -17.75 -0.89
N LEU A 176 -14.11 -17.69 0.13
CA LEU A 176 -12.68 -17.55 0.00
C LEU A 176 -12.02 -18.83 0.51
N ILE A 177 -11.07 -19.36 -0.28
CA ILE A 177 -10.17 -20.41 0.19
C ILE A 177 -8.95 -19.73 0.79
N LEU A 178 -8.70 -20.00 2.07
CA LEU A 178 -7.48 -19.60 2.76
C LEU A 178 -6.54 -20.79 2.82
N ILE A 179 -5.29 -20.58 2.41
CA ILE A 179 -4.22 -21.57 2.55
C ILE A 179 -3.13 -20.95 3.39
N TYR A 180 -2.82 -21.59 4.51
CA TYR A 180 -1.87 -21.10 5.49
C TYR A 180 -0.89 -22.21 5.91
N GLN A 181 0.33 -21.81 6.27
CA GLN A 181 1.27 -22.68 6.94
C GLN A 181 0.83 -22.84 8.40
N PHE A 182 0.86 -24.06 8.94
CA PHE A 182 0.49 -24.34 10.34
C PHE A 182 1.53 -25.15 11.10
N ASP A 183 2.80 -25.06 10.70
CA ASP A 183 3.91 -25.66 11.43
C ASP A 183 3.97 -25.18 12.89
N ARG A 184 4.44 -26.05 13.80
CA ARG A 184 4.49 -25.76 15.25
C ARG A 184 5.19 -24.44 15.59
N HIS A 185 6.18 -24.04 14.79
CA HIS A 185 6.98 -22.83 14.96
C HIS A 185 6.57 -21.69 14.02
N CYS A 186 5.64 -21.90 13.08
CA CYS A 186 5.25 -20.90 12.09
C CYS A 186 3.79 -21.05 11.67
N LYS A 187 2.99 -20.01 11.99
CA LYS A 187 1.61 -19.86 11.50
C LYS A 187 1.51 -18.61 10.65
N ARG A 188 1.24 -18.76 9.35
CA ARG A 188 1.12 -17.62 8.43
C ARG A 188 0.23 -17.94 7.24
N LEU A 189 -0.52 -16.94 6.78
CA LEU A 189 -1.27 -17.04 5.54
C LEU A 189 -0.30 -17.07 4.35
N LEU A 190 -0.47 -18.04 3.45
CA LEU A 190 0.36 -18.20 2.25
C LEU A 190 -0.38 -17.70 1.01
N TRP A 191 -1.69 -17.97 0.94
CA TRP A 191 -2.47 -17.73 -0.27
C TRP A 191 -3.95 -17.56 0.02
N VAL A 192 -4.63 -16.76 -0.80
CA VAL A 192 -6.09 -16.56 -0.77
C VAL A 192 -6.64 -16.71 -2.17
N GLY A 193 -7.68 -17.52 -2.30
CA GLY A 193 -8.40 -17.75 -3.55
C GLY A 193 -9.86 -17.36 -3.46
N ASN A 194 -10.39 -16.86 -4.57
CA ASN A 194 -11.84 -16.67 -4.71
C ASN A 194 -12.51 -17.96 -5.19
N ASP A 195 -13.76 -18.15 -4.77
CA ASP A 195 -14.62 -19.30 -5.06
C ASP A 195 -14.13 -20.63 -4.46
N ARG A 196 -15.10 -21.43 -3.97
CA ARG A 196 -14.88 -22.81 -3.50
C ARG A 196 -14.81 -23.82 -4.66
N LYS A 197 -13.80 -23.69 -5.52
CA LYS A 197 -13.62 -24.58 -6.69
C LYS A 197 -12.29 -25.32 -6.62
N THR A 198 -12.27 -26.58 -7.06
CA THR A 198 -11.04 -27.36 -7.26
C THR A 198 -10.03 -26.61 -8.14
N LYS A 199 -10.51 -25.85 -9.15
CA LYS A 199 -9.68 -24.99 -9.98
C LYS A 199 -8.91 -23.92 -9.18
N THR A 200 -9.52 -23.36 -8.14
CA THR A 200 -8.91 -22.36 -7.26
C THR A 200 -7.76 -22.98 -6.46
N LEU A 201 -7.98 -24.18 -5.90
CA LEU A 201 -6.93 -24.93 -5.19
C LEU A 201 -5.78 -25.38 -6.13
N LEU A 202 -6.09 -25.81 -7.35
CA LEU A 202 -5.06 -26.10 -8.35
C LEU A 202 -4.24 -24.85 -8.71
N GLY A 203 -4.87 -23.67 -8.66
CA GLY A 203 -4.18 -22.39 -8.84
C GLY A 203 -3.09 -22.16 -7.78
N PHE A 204 -3.36 -22.51 -6.53
CA PHE A 204 -2.36 -22.47 -5.47
C PHE A 204 -1.16 -23.38 -5.74
N PHE A 205 -1.37 -24.66 -6.09
CA PHE A 205 -0.26 -25.58 -6.36
C PHE A 205 0.59 -25.16 -7.58
N ARG A 206 -0.04 -24.57 -8.61
CA ARG A 206 0.70 -23.97 -9.72
C ARG A 206 1.56 -22.79 -9.27
N TRP A 207 1.03 -21.95 -8.39
CA TRP A 207 1.77 -20.82 -7.81
C TRP A 207 2.89 -21.27 -6.86
N LEU A 208 2.68 -22.34 -6.08
CA LEU A 208 3.67 -22.88 -5.14
C LEU A 208 4.89 -23.47 -5.87
N GLY A 209 4.68 -23.97 -7.09
CA GLY A 209 5.70 -24.57 -7.94
C GLY A 209 5.71 -26.10 -7.85
N LYS A 210 6.21 -26.74 -8.91
CA LYS A 210 6.21 -28.21 -9.06
C LYS A 210 7.06 -28.90 -7.99
N ASP A 211 8.27 -28.38 -7.73
CA ASP A 211 9.23 -29.01 -6.82
C ASP A 211 8.68 -29.11 -5.39
N ARG A 212 7.97 -28.07 -4.93
CA ARG A 212 7.37 -28.02 -3.59
C ARG A 212 6.05 -28.78 -3.53
N SER A 213 5.27 -28.79 -4.61
CA SER A 213 4.03 -29.57 -4.68
C SER A 213 4.28 -31.08 -4.73
N ALA A 214 5.46 -31.51 -5.20
CA ALA A 214 5.85 -32.92 -5.27
C ALA A 214 6.26 -33.52 -3.90
N ARG A 215 6.52 -32.69 -2.89
CA ARG A 215 6.67 -33.08 -1.48
C ARG A 215 5.46 -32.56 -0.71
N PRO A 216 4.30 -33.24 -0.80
CA PRO A 216 3.11 -32.77 -0.11
C PRO A 216 3.39 -32.69 1.41
N PRO A 217 2.97 -31.61 2.07
CA PRO A 217 2.97 -31.48 3.51
C PRO A 217 2.36 -32.72 4.17
N ILE A 218 3.03 -33.29 5.18
CA ILE A 218 2.82 -34.68 5.65
C ILE A 218 1.45 -34.87 6.36
N HIS A 219 0.70 -33.79 6.57
CA HIS A 219 -0.61 -33.81 7.20
C HIS A 219 -1.59 -32.95 6.39
N LEU A 220 -2.36 -33.61 5.52
CA LEU A 220 -3.61 -33.11 4.92
C LEU A 220 -4.80 -33.62 5.72
#